data_AF-A0A9D6ICT3-F1
#
_entry.id   AF-A0A9D6ICT3-F1
#
_cell.length_a   1.000
_cell.length_b   1.000
_cell.length_c   1.000
_cell.angle_alpha   90.00
_cell.angle_beta   90.00
_cell.angle_gamma   90.00
#
_symmetry.space_group_name_H-M   'P 1'
#
loop_
_entity.id
_entity.type
_entity.pdbx_description
1 polymer ?
#
loop_
_entity_poly.entity_id
_entity_poly.type
_entity_poly.pdbx_seq_one_letter_code
_entity_poly.pdbx_strand_id
1 'polypeptide(L)'
;MKLPQDTFPYSQDPRSQPVAHDFPDGGYVYVQDTNGIVMALPDSPHLHPKVLGGGKPALYAGDLTILDGAVADLTNLSGTFQFDDEEGLLQVAAQLRQQGLVVVPGAVRFFPPDGSRPVILE
;
A
#
# COMPACT_ATOMS: atom_id res chain seq x y z
N MET A 1 -11.54 -7.61 -0.53
CA MET A 1 -11.53 -6.55 0.52
C MET A 1 -11.40 -7.18 1.90
N LYS A 2 -10.72 -6.52 2.84
CA LYS A 2 -10.57 -6.95 4.23
C LYS A 2 -10.82 -5.77 5.18
N LEU A 3 -11.36 -6.07 6.36
CA LEU A 3 -11.47 -5.12 7.46
C LEU A 3 -10.13 -5.00 8.20
N PRO A 4 -9.83 -3.85 8.84
CA PRO A 4 -8.64 -3.72 9.67
C PRO A 4 -8.77 -4.62 10.91
N GLN A 5 -7.64 -5.19 11.35
CA GLN A 5 -7.56 -5.99 12.57
C GLN A 5 -7.70 -5.13 13.83
N ASP A 6 -7.18 -3.91 13.78
CA ASP A 6 -7.45 -2.88 14.79
C ASP A 6 -8.74 -2.14 14.40
N THR A 7 -9.79 -2.34 15.19
CA THR A 7 -11.12 -1.75 14.96
C THR A 7 -11.28 -0.38 15.62
N PHE A 8 -10.23 0.16 16.26
CA PHE A 8 -10.31 1.48 16.86
C PHE A 8 -10.61 2.56 15.80
N PRO A 9 -11.54 3.49 16.04
CA PRO A 9 -12.01 4.43 15.03
C PRO A 9 -11.05 5.62 14.89
N TYR A 10 -9.83 5.38 14.40
CA TYR A 10 -8.89 6.46 14.13
C TYR A 10 -9.46 7.46 13.13
N SER A 11 -9.22 8.75 13.35
CA SER A 11 -9.44 9.73 12.29
C SER A 11 -8.43 9.48 11.15
N GLN A 12 -8.85 9.77 9.91
CA GLN A 12 -7.92 9.76 8.78
C GLN A 12 -6.82 10.80 9.03
N ASP A 13 -5.57 10.43 8.80
CA ASP A 13 -4.45 11.38 8.91
C ASP A 13 -4.56 12.41 7.78
N PRO A 14 -4.46 13.72 8.06
CA PRO A 14 -4.62 14.77 7.04
C PRO A 14 -3.53 14.76 5.95
N ARG A 15 -2.43 14.03 6.16
CA ARG A 15 -1.37 13.84 5.15
C ARG A 15 -1.66 12.66 4.23
N SER A 16 -2.68 11.85 4.52
CA SER A 16 -3.10 10.74 3.67
C SER A 16 -3.74 11.30 2.40
N GLN A 17 -3.19 10.94 1.25
CA GLN A 17 -3.66 11.46 -0.03
C GLN A 17 -3.54 10.38 -1.14
N PRO A 18 -4.31 10.50 -2.23
CA PRO A 18 -4.17 9.60 -3.37
C PRO A 18 -2.76 9.67 -3.95
N VAL A 19 -2.20 8.52 -4.30
CA VAL A 19 -0.93 8.47 -5.04
C VAL A 19 -1.16 8.98 -6.46
N ALA A 20 -0.27 9.83 -6.98
CA ALA A 20 -0.36 10.45 -8.29
C ALA A 20 1.03 10.64 -8.92
N HIS A 21 1.08 11.06 -10.19
CA HIS A 21 2.33 11.21 -10.95
C HIS A 21 3.42 12.10 -10.30
N ASP A 22 3.03 13.04 -9.44
CA ASP A 22 3.89 14.02 -8.76
C ASP A 22 4.06 13.70 -7.26
N PHE A 23 3.71 12.48 -6.85
CA PHE A 23 3.82 12.08 -5.46
C PHE A 23 5.29 12.14 -5.00
N PRO A 24 5.59 12.76 -3.84
CA PRO A 24 6.97 12.96 -3.42
C PRO A 24 7.73 11.64 -3.18
N ASP A 25 9.03 11.67 -3.40
CA ASP A 25 9.93 10.59 -2.97
C ASP A 25 9.85 10.37 -1.46
N GLY A 26 9.96 9.12 -1.03
CA GLY A 26 9.89 8.74 0.38
C GLY A 26 9.38 7.32 0.61
N GLY A 27 9.34 6.93 1.89
CA GLY A 27 8.71 5.70 2.37
C GLY A 27 7.30 5.97 2.90
N TYR A 28 6.37 5.10 2.56
CA TYR A 28 4.95 5.26 2.81
C TYR A 28 4.31 3.95 3.25
N VAL A 29 3.29 4.06 4.10
CA VAL A 29 2.26 3.02 4.19
C VAL A 29 1.18 3.33 3.16
N TYR A 30 0.64 2.32 2.50
CA TYR A 30 -0.46 2.50 1.55
C TYR A 30 -1.66 1.62 1.87
N VAL A 31 -2.82 2.08 1.43
CA VAL A 31 -4.08 1.33 1.42
C VAL A 31 -4.77 1.58 0.08
N GLN A 32 -5.16 0.51 -0.59
CA GLN A 32 -6.09 0.60 -1.72
C GLN A 32 -7.52 0.62 -1.18
N ASP A 33 -8.24 1.72 -1.41
CA ASP A 33 -9.62 1.88 -0.97
C ASP A 33 -10.60 0.98 -1.77
N THR A 34 -11.87 0.96 -1.38
CA THR A 34 -12.90 0.15 -2.06
C THR A 34 -13.24 0.62 -3.47
N ASN A 35 -12.80 1.81 -3.88
CA ASN A 35 -12.94 2.33 -5.24
C ASN A 35 -11.73 1.98 -6.11
N GLY A 36 -10.75 1.27 -5.56
CA GLY A 36 -9.51 0.94 -6.24
C GLY A 36 -8.44 2.01 -6.13
N ILE A 37 -8.65 3.14 -5.47
CA ILE A 37 -7.65 4.21 -5.36
C ILE A 37 -6.59 3.83 -4.34
N VAL A 38 -5.31 3.89 -4.74
CA VAL A 38 -4.18 3.75 -3.80
C VAL A 38 -3.96 5.07 -3.08
N MET A 39 -4.23 5.06 -1.79
CA MET A 39 -3.99 6.14 -0.84
C MET A 39 -2.68 5.86 -0.09
N ALA A 40 -1.86 6.87 0.16
CA ALA A 40 -0.60 6.70 0.88
C ALA A 40 -0.39 7.79 1.93
N LEU A 41 0.38 7.43 2.96
CA LEU A 41 0.72 8.27 4.11
C LEU A 41 2.20 8.06 4.46
N PRO A 42 3.01 9.12 4.70
CA PRO A 42 4.43 8.94 5.02
C PRO A 42 4.61 8.00 6.20
N ASP A 43 5.50 7.02 6.06
CA ASP A 43 5.65 5.94 7.03
C ASP A 43 6.14 6.45 8.41
N SER A 44 5.60 5.83 9.46
CA SER A 44 5.85 6.09 10.88
C SER A 44 5.15 4.98 11.67
N PRO A 45 5.49 4.77 12.96
CA PRO A 45 4.81 3.75 13.76
C PRO A 45 3.28 3.89 13.77
N HIS A 46 2.58 2.78 13.52
CA HIS A 46 1.13 2.62 13.65
C HIS A 46 0.29 3.55 12.75
N LEU A 47 0.57 3.51 11.43
CA LEU A 47 -0.07 4.41 10.46
C LEU A 47 -1.09 3.77 9.50
N HIS A 48 -1.02 2.47 9.18
CA HIS A 48 -2.01 1.82 8.29
C HIS A 48 -3.48 2.07 8.69
N PRO A 49 -3.89 2.07 9.99
CA PRO A 49 -5.29 2.36 10.36
C PRO A 49 -5.75 3.79 10.03
N LYS A 50 -4.79 4.71 9.85
CA LYS A 50 -5.03 6.15 9.67
C LYS A 50 -5.03 6.56 8.20
N VAL A 51 -4.68 5.67 7.27
CA VAL A 51 -4.67 5.99 5.82
C VAL A 51 -6.10 6.30 5.34
N LEU A 52 -7.08 5.45 5.67
CA LEU A 52 -8.49 5.69 5.37
C LEU A 52 -9.29 6.20 6.59
N GLY A 53 -8.81 5.89 7.79
CA GLY A 53 -9.52 6.15 9.05
C GLY A 53 -10.84 5.38 9.18
N GLY A 54 -11.48 5.52 10.33
CA GLY A 54 -12.85 5.09 10.59
C GLY A 54 -13.10 3.58 10.50
N GLY A 55 -12.06 2.75 10.60
CA GLY A 55 -12.20 1.30 10.47
C GLY A 55 -12.64 0.84 9.08
N LYS A 56 -12.41 1.66 8.04
CA LYS A 56 -12.85 1.35 6.67
C LYS A 56 -12.16 0.11 6.10
N PRO A 57 -12.86 -0.70 5.29
CA PRO A 57 -12.25 -1.82 4.60
C PRO A 57 -11.27 -1.35 3.51
N ALA A 58 -10.31 -2.22 3.19
CA ALA A 58 -9.33 -2.04 2.14
C ALA A 58 -9.43 -3.15 1.09
N LEU A 59 -9.14 -2.86 -0.18
CA LEU A 59 -8.90 -3.89 -1.19
C LEU A 59 -7.53 -4.55 -1.01
N TYR A 60 -6.52 -3.75 -0.66
CA TYR A 60 -5.16 -4.19 -0.37
C TYR A 60 -4.45 -3.16 0.52
N ALA A 61 -3.35 -3.53 1.15
CA ALA A 61 -2.52 -2.61 1.94
C ALA A 61 -1.09 -3.14 2.03
N GLY A 62 -0.14 -2.24 2.24
CA GLY A 62 1.26 -2.61 2.34
C GLY A 62 2.17 -1.42 2.59
N ASP A 63 3.45 -1.60 2.28
CA ASP A 63 4.45 -0.54 2.27
C ASP A 63 4.86 -0.19 0.84
N LEU A 64 5.17 1.09 0.62
CA LEU A 64 5.49 1.69 -0.67
C LEU A 64 6.71 2.61 -0.52
N THR A 65 7.69 2.49 -1.41
CA THR A 65 8.79 3.44 -1.55
C THR A 65 8.77 4.08 -2.93
N ILE A 66 8.84 5.41 -2.96
CA ILE A 66 9.03 6.20 -4.18
C ILE A 66 10.44 6.78 -4.17
N LEU A 67 11.15 6.60 -5.27
CA LEU A 67 12.50 7.10 -5.49
C LEU A 67 12.62 7.60 -6.93
N ASP A 68 13.16 8.80 -7.11
CA ASP A 68 13.27 9.47 -8.41
C ASP A 68 11.92 9.53 -9.16
N GLY A 69 10.81 9.72 -8.43
CA GLY A 69 9.46 9.78 -8.98
C GLY A 69 8.88 8.43 -9.44
N ALA A 70 9.53 7.30 -9.12
CA ALA A 70 9.07 5.96 -9.48
C ALA A 70 8.89 5.06 -8.25
N VAL A 71 7.96 4.11 -8.33
CA VAL A 71 7.79 3.08 -7.32
C VAL A 71 8.99 2.15 -7.36
N ALA A 72 9.85 2.23 -6.35
CA ALA A 72 11.07 1.45 -6.19
C ALA A 72 10.87 0.22 -5.29
N ASP A 73 9.87 0.25 -4.42
CA ASP A 73 9.48 -0.88 -3.58
C ASP A 73 7.98 -0.87 -3.33
N LEU A 74 7.33 -2.01 -3.48
CA LEU A 74 5.91 -2.21 -3.21
C LEU A 74 5.72 -3.59 -2.60
N THR A 75 5.20 -3.64 -1.37
CA THR A 75 5.03 -4.89 -0.63
C THR A 75 3.60 -5.12 -0.17
N ASN A 76 3.31 -6.33 0.34
CA ASN A 76 2.06 -6.67 1.03
C ASN A 76 2.21 -6.58 2.57
N LEU A 77 3.25 -5.93 3.09
CA LEU A 77 3.49 -5.83 4.51
C LEU A 77 2.57 -4.79 5.15
N SER A 78 1.61 -5.25 5.96
CA SER A 78 0.74 -4.37 6.74
C SER A 78 0.55 -4.90 8.15
N GLY A 79 0.76 -4.03 9.13
CA GLY A 79 0.47 -4.34 10.54
C GLY A 79 -1.02 -4.24 10.90
N THR A 80 -1.89 -3.91 9.94
CA THR A 80 -3.32 -3.65 10.19
C THR A 80 -4.23 -4.52 9.33
N PHE A 81 -3.80 -4.89 8.13
CA PHE A 81 -4.55 -5.77 7.26
C PHE A 81 -3.68 -6.99 6.92
N GLN A 82 -4.27 -8.18 6.88
CA GLN A 82 -3.55 -9.38 6.44
C GLN A 82 -3.89 -9.64 4.99
N PHE A 83 -2.98 -9.42 4.04
CA PHE A 83 -3.16 -9.82 2.64
C PHE A 83 -2.12 -10.89 2.27
N ASP A 84 -2.61 -11.97 1.66
CA ASP A 84 -1.90 -13.24 1.47
C ASP A 84 -1.96 -13.74 0.02
N ASP A 85 -2.39 -12.88 -0.91
CA ASP A 85 -2.47 -13.19 -2.34
C ASP A 85 -1.57 -12.26 -3.18
N GLU A 86 -0.83 -12.88 -4.11
CA GLU A 86 0.06 -12.21 -5.06
C GLU A 86 -0.72 -11.38 -6.09
N GLU A 87 -1.89 -11.87 -6.50
CA GLU A 87 -2.73 -11.23 -7.51
C GLU A 87 -3.18 -9.83 -7.07
N GLY A 88 -3.61 -9.67 -5.81
CA GLY A 88 -3.98 -8.38 -5.25
C GLY A 88 -2.82 -7.39 -5.24
N LEU A 89 -1.60 -7.83 -4.94
CA LEU A 89 -0.42 -6.96 -4.99
C LEU A 89 -0.10 -6.51 -6.42
N LEU A 90 -0.23 -7.40 -7.40
CA LEU A 90 -0.09 -7.06 -8.82
C LEU A 90 -1.18 -6.06 -9.27
N GLN A 91 -2.40 -6.20 -8.76
CA GLN A 91 -3.48 -5.24 -9.03
C GLN A 91 -3.18 -3.86 -8.45
N VAL A 92 -2.56 -3.77 -7.27
CA VAL A 92 -2.07 -2.49 -6.72
C VAL A 92 -1.00 -1.88 -7.65
N ALA A 93 -0.04 -2.67 -8.11
CA ALA A 93 0.99 -2.19 -9.04
C ALA A 93 0.37 -1.69 -10.36
N ALA A 94 -0.62 -2.40 -10.90
CA ALA A 94 -1.36 -1.96 -12.08
C ALA A 94 -2.11 -0.65 -11.83
N GLN A 95 -2.72 -0.50 -10.66
CA GLN A 95 -3.41 0.72 -10.27
C GLN A 95 -2.46 1.91 -10.10
N LEU A 96 -1.29 1.73 -9.49
CA LEU A 96 -0.28 2.78 -9.36
C LEU A 96 0.16 3.30 -10.74
N ARG A 97 0.27 2.40 -11.73
CA ARG A 97 0.51 2.76 -13.14
C ARG A 97 -0.65 3.56 -13.72
N GLN A 98 -1.89 3.16 -13.47
CA GLN A 98 -3.08 3.92 -13.90
C GLN A 98 -3.18 5.30 -13.23
N GLN A 99 -2.69 5.44 -11.99
CA GLN A 99 -2.57 6.69 -11.25
C GLN A 99 -1.37 7.55 -11.69
N GLY A 100 -0.61 7.10 -12.68
CA GLY A 100 0.42 7.89 -13.35
C GLY A 100 1.83 7.67 -12.83
N LEU A 101 2.07 6.68 -11.96
CA LEU A 101 3.44 6.33 -11.55
C LEU A 101 4.08 5.28 -12.46
N VAL A 102 5.40 5.34 -12.54
CA VAL A 102 6.22 4.25 -13.07
C VAL A 102 6.50 3.26 -11.95
N VAL A 103 6.30 1.98 -12.20
CA VAL A 103 6.73 0.89 -11.30
C VAL A 103 7.94 0.22 -11.92
N VAL A 104 9.09 0.32 -11.26
CA VAL A 104 10.35 -0.19 -11.82
C VAL A 104 10.40 -1.72 -11.79
N PRO A 105 11.14 -2.37 -12.70
CA PRO A 105 11.35 -3.82 -12.63
C PRO A 105 11.90 -4.25 -11.28
N GLY A 106 11.35 -5.32 -10.72
CA GLY A 106 11.75 -5.82 -9.40
C GLY A 106 11.19 -5.07 -8.19
N ALA A 107 10.39 -4.01 -8.37
CA ALA A 107 9.82 -3.24 -7.25
C ALA A 107 8.75 -4.00 -6.47
N VAL A 108 8.02 -4.91 -7.11
CA VAL A 108 6.90 -5.62 -6.49
C VAL A 108 7.43 -6.85 -5.75
N ARG A 109 7.43 -6.79 -4.41
CA ARG A 109 7.95 -7.86 -3.54
C ARG A 109 6.86 -8.41 -2.65
N PHE A 110 6.44 -9.63 -2.91
CA PHE A 110 5.48 -10.34 -2.10
C PHE A 110 6.16 -11.11 -0.96
N PHE A 111 5.62 -10.99 0.24
CA PHE A 111 6.06 -11.70 1.44
C PHE A 111 5.03 -12.78 1.78
N PRO A 112 5.36 -14.07 1.56
CA PRO A 112 4.46 -15.16 1.85
C PRO A 112 4.13 -15.27 3.34
N PRO A 113 2.90 -15.68 3.71
CA PRO A 113 2.48 -15.76 5.11
C PRO A 113 3.19 -16.87 5.89
N ASP A 114 3.84 -17.81 5.20
CA ASP A 114 4.61 -18.90 5.81
C ASP A 114 6.02 -18.48 6.28
N GLY A 115 6.40 -17.22 6.07
CA GLY A 115 7.70 -16.68 6.47
C GLY A 115 8.85 -17.08 5.54
N SER A 116 8.55 -17.65 4.38
CA SER A 116 9.55 -17.87 3.34
C SER A 116 10.10 -16.55 2.77
N ARG A 117 11.13 -16.66 1.93
CA ARG A 117 11.79 -15.47 1.36
C ARG A 117 10.83 -14.70 0.45
N PRO A 118 10.98 -13.36 0.36
CA PRO A 118 10.14 -12.58 -0.54
C PRO A 118 10.32 -13.02 -2.00
N VAL A 119 9.21 -13.00 -2.73
CA VAL A 119 9.15 -13.29 -4.16
C VAL A 119 9.00 -11.98 -4.92
N ILE A 120 9.79 -11.80 -5.97
CA ILE A 120 9.63 -10.68 -6.89
C ILE A 120 8.56 -11.03 -7.91
N LEU A 121 7.56 -10.16 -8.06
CA LEU A 121 6.48 -10.30 -9.03
C LEU A 121 6.72 -9.37 -10.23
N GLU A 122 6.30 -9.80 -11.42
CA GLU A 122 6.45 -9.08 -12.70
C GLU A 122 5.07 -8.74 -13.31
#